data_AF-A0A518ELA8-F1
#
_entry.id   AF-A0A518ELA8-F1
#
_cell.length_a   1.000
_cell.length_b   1.000
_cell.length_c   1.000
_cell.angle_alpha   90.00
_cell.angle_beta   90.00
_cell.angle_gamma   90.00
#
_symmetry.space_group_name_H-M   'P 1'
#
loop_
_entity.id
_entity.type
_entity.pdbx_description
1 polymer ?
#
loop_
_entity_poly.entity_id
_entity_poly.type
_entity_poly.pdbx_seq_one_letter_code
_entity_poly.pdbx_strand_id
1 'polypeptide(L)'
;MKITTPLLLPFALLFLAACGGGGDALLDDMRDAEGRLIEILEGIDSVESARAAEPKLAKVAEEMRSLQKRHSELPEAEREKLKEAVMEGKSLDRSGEMGKELARLTANPEIAQVLLPALQKLGPQ
;
A
#
# COMPACT_ATOMS: atom_id res chain seq x y z
N MET A 1 -51.15 -23.48 -34.73
CA MET A 1 -51.24 -23.98 -33.34
C MET A 1 -49.84 -24.17 -32.79
N LYS A 2 -49.53 -23.43 -31.71
CA LYS A 2 -48.54 -23.67 -30.64
C LYS A 2 -47.09 -24.00 -31.04
N ILE A 3 -46.28 -22.95 -31.18
CA ILE A 3 -44.83 -22.99 -30.96
C ILE A 3 -44.62 -22.86 -29.45
N THR A 4 -44.09 -23.91 -28.83
CA THR A 4 -43.83 -23.99 -27.39
C THR A 4 -42.34 -23.81 -27.08
N THR A 5 -42.07 -22.75 -26.32
CA THR A 5 -41.05 -22.65 -25.25
C THR A 5 -39.59 -22.36 -25.62
N PRO A 6 -39.07 -21.14 -25.36
CA PRO A 6 -37.65 -20.84 -25.39
C PRO A 6 -37.02 -21.21 -24.04
N LEU A 7 -36.13 -22.20 -24.00
CA LEU A 7 -35.29 -22.47 -22.83
C LEU A 7 -34.01 -21.62 -22.93
N LEU A 8 -34.20 -20.31 -22.74
CA LEU A 8 -33.16 -19.32 -22.48
C LEU A 8 -32.72 -19.46 -21.02
N LEU A 9 -31.72 -20.29 -20.71
CA LEU A 9 -30.93 -20.24 -19.47
C LEU A 9 -29.80 -21.28 -19.61
N PRO A 10 -28.54 -20.87 -19.88
CA PRO A 10 -27.69 -20.32 -18.83
C PRO A 10 -26.62 -19.34 -19.37
N PHE A 11 -26.82 -18.03 -19.27
CA PHE A 11 -25.75 -17.06 -19.54
C PHE A 11 -25.60 -15.99 -18.44
N ALA A 12 -26.36 -16.11 -17.35
CA ALA A 12 -26.38 -15.13 -16.26
C ALA A 12 -25.37 -15.40 -15.13
N LEU A 13 -24.63 -16.52 -15.15
CA LEU A 13 -23.69 -16.87 -14.07
C LEU A 13 -22.20 -16.57 -14.39
N LEU A 14 -21.88 -16.01 -15.56
CA LEU A 14 -20.50 -15.68 -15.95
C LEU A 14 -20.07 -14.24 -15.60
N PHE A 15 -20.94 -13.40 -15.06
CA PHE A 15 -20.59 -12.02 -14.70
C PHE A 15 -20.04 -11.83 -13.27
N LEU A 16 -20.00 -12.89 -12.45
CA LEU A 16 -19.46 -12.80 -11.08
C LEU A 16 -17.93 -13.01 -10.98
N ALA A 17 -17.24 -13.33 -12.09
CA ALA A 17 -15.79 -13.52 -12.10
C ALA A 17 -15.00 -12.27 -12.53
N ALA A 18 -15.66 -11.17 -12.92
CA ALA A 18 -15.01 -10.02 -13.55
C ALA A 18 -14.87 -8.78 -12.64
N CYS A 19 -15.18 -8.88 -11.35
CA CYS A 19 -14.93 -7.81 -10.36
C CYS A 19 -13.73 -8.15 -9.46
N GLY A 20 -12.65 -8.70 -10.03
CA GLY A 20 -11.48 -9.18 -9.30
C GLY A 20 -10.26 -8.24 -9.29
N GLY A 21 -10.33 -7.07 -9.91
CA GLY A 21 -9.16 -6.21 -10.15
C GLY A 21 -8.79 -5.21 -9.06
N GLY A 22 -9.64 -5.03 -8.03
CA GLY A 22 -9.43 -3.99 -7.01
C GLY A 22 -8.32 -4.33 -5.99
N GLY A 23 -8.27 -5.58 -5.55
CA GLY A 23 -7.32 -6.04 -4.52
C GLY A 23 -5.88 -6.11 -5.02
N ASP A 24 -5.64 -6.64 -6.23
CA ASP A 24 -4.28 -6.75 -6.78
C ASP A 24 -3.67 -5.37 -7.05
N ALA A 25 -4.43 -4.43 -7.62
CA ALA A 25 -3.97 -3.06 -7.83
C ALA A 25 -3.67 -2.35 -6.50
N LEU A 26 -4.45 -2.62 -5.44
CA LEU A 26 -4.19 -2.07 -4.12
C LEU A 26 -2.89 -2.62 -3.51
N LEU A 27 -2.58 -3.92 -3.68
CA LEU A 27 -1.31 -4.50 -3.23
C LEU A 27 -0.12 -3.86 -3.93
N ASP A 28 -0.22 -3.67 -5.24
CA ASP A 28 0.85 -3.07 -6.01
C ASP A 28 1.06 -1.61 -5.61
N ASP A 29 -0.03 -0.84 -5.41
CA ASP A 29 0.05 0.53 -4.91
C ASP A 29 0.67 0.60 -3.49
N MET A 30 0.35 -0.36 -2.61
CA MET A 30 0.96 -0.47 -1.27
C MET A 30 2.45 -0.76 -1.35
N ARG A 31 2.85 -1.72 -2.19
CA ARG A 31 4.26 -2.07 -2.40
C ARG A 31 5.06 -0.89 -2.96
N ASP A 32 4.46 -0.17 -3.90
CA ASP A 32 5.07 0.99 -4.53
C ASP A 32 5.23 2.16 -3.55
N ALA A 33 4.24 2.39 -2.67
CA ALA A 33 4.33 3.40 -1.62
C ALA A 33 5.44 3.07 -0.61
N GLU A 34 5.55 1.81 -0.18
CA GLU A 34 6.65 1.35 0.68
C GLU A 34 8.01 1.46 -0.01
N GLY A 35 8.11 1.11 -1.29
CA GLY A 35 9.33 1.27 -2.08
C GLY A 35 9.78 2.73 -2.15
N ARG A 36 8.85 3.65 -2.44
CA ARG A 36 9.14 5.10 -2.41
C ARG A 36 9.59 5.59 -1.05
N LEU A 37 8.97 5.09 0.04
CA LEU A 37 9.39 5.44 1.40
C LEU A 37 10.84 5.03 1.63
N ILE A 38 11.20 3.78 1.30
CA ILE A 38 12.56 3.27 1.47
C ILE A 38 13.55 4.10 0.65
N GLU A 39 13.27 4.36 -0.63
CA GLU A 39 14.14 5.19 -1.49
C GLU A 39 14.36 6.60 -0.92
N ILE A 40 13.32 7.21 -0.34
CA ILE A 40 13.46 8.50 0.33
C ILE A 40 14.39 8.38 1.54
N LEU A 41 14.22 7.35 2.36
CA LEU A 41 15.04 7.14 3.56
C LEU A 41 16.49 6.82 3.20
N GLU A 42 16.73 5.98 2.20
CA GLU A 42 18.06 5.66 1.66
C GLU A 42 18.80 6.91 1.17
N GLY A 43 18.08 7.83 0.51
CA GLY A 43 18.63 9.09 0.00
C GLY A 43 18.99 10.13 1.05
N ILE A 44 18.75 9.87 2.34
CA ILE A 44 19.07 10.80 3.44
C ILE A 44 20.41 10.42 4.06
N ASP A 45 21.40 11.26 3.82
CA ASP A 45 22.79 11.13 4.27
C ASP A 45 23.27 12.31 5.14
N SER A 46 22.46 13.37 5.23
CA SER A 46 22.82 14.63 5.86
C SER A 46 21.57 15.33 6.38
N VAL A 47 21.79 16.34 7.22
CA VAL A 47 20.71 17.22 7.72
C VAL A 47 20.03 17.96 6.56
N GLU A 48 20.78 18.34 5.53
CA GLU A 48 20.23 19.05 4.36
C GLU A 48 19.31 18.14 3.54
N SER A 49 19.76 16.90 3.25
CA SER A 49 18.92 15.92 2.55
C SER A 49 17.71 15.48 3.39
N ALA A 50 17.84 15.41 4.72
CA ALA A 50 16.72 15.16 5.62
C ALA A 50 15.64 16.25 5.54
N ARG A 51 16.04 17.53 5.55
CA ARG A 51 15.12 18.67 5.37
C ARG A 51 14.47 18.66 3.99
N ALA A 52 15.24 18.35 2.96
CA ALA A 52 14.73 18.24 1.59
C ALA A 52 13.77 17.05 1.39
N ALA A 53 13.87 16.02 2.23
CA ALA A 53 12.99 14.85 2.21
C ALA A 53 11.63 15.10 2.87
N GLU A 54 11.49 16.08 3.79
CA GLU A 54 10.23 16.39 4.47
C GLU A 54 8.99 16.46 3.55
N PRO A 55 8.98 17.24 2.45
CA PRO A 55 7.81 17.27 1.56
C PRO A 55 7.54 15.94 0.85
N LYS A 56 8.59 15.14 0.59
CA LYS A 56 8.45 13.81 -0.03
C LYS A 56 7.84 12.82 0.97
N LEU A 57 8.30 12.83 2.21
CA LEU A 57 7.74 12.03 3.31
C LEU A 57 6.28 12.41 3.56
N ALA A 58 5.93 13.69 3.53
CA ALA A 58 4.54 14.14 3.67
C ALA A 58 3.64 13.61 2.54
N LYS A 59 4.13 13.62 1.30
CA LYS A 59 3.40 13.06 0.15
C LYS A 59 3.17 11.56 0.29
N VAL A 60 4.21 10.81 0.65
CA VAL A 60 4.09 9.36 0.90
C VAL A 60 3.12 9.08 2.05
N ALA A 61 3.10 9.92 3.09
CA ALA A 61 2.14 9.78 4.18
C ALA A 61 0.69 9.91 3.72
N GLU A 62 0.39 10.86 2.83
CA GLU A 62 -0.96 10.99 2.25
C GLU A 62 -1.31 9.79 1.37
N GLU A 63 -0.35 9.28 0.59
CA GLU A 63 -0.55 8.06 -0.22
C GLU A 63 -0.87 6.86 0.67
N MET A 64 -0.08 6.62 1.72
CA MET A 64 -0.32 5.52 2.67
C MET A 64 -1.68 5.64 3.37
N ARG A 65 -2.10 6.86 3.77
CA ARG A 65 -3.45 7.11 4.32
C ARG A 65 -4.55 6.79 3.31
N SER A 66 -4.37 7.20 2.07
CA SER A 66 -5.32 6.91 0.98
C SER A 66 -5.44 5.39 0.76
N LEU A 67 -4.32 4.67 0.80
CA LEU A 67 -4.29 3.21 0.66
C LEU A 67 -4.95 2.50 1.85
N GLN A 68 -4.71 2.96 3.08
CA GLN A 68 -5.40 2.44 4.26
C GLN A 68 -6.92 2.65 4.18
N LYS A 69 -7.36 3.82 3.69
CA LYS A 69 -8.78 4.10 3.47
C LYS A 69 -9.37 3.19 2.39
N ARG A 70 -8.69 3.04 1.25
CA ARG A 70 -9.13 2.11 0.18
C ARG A 70 -9.23 0.69 0.71
N HIS A 71 -8.26 0.26 1.52
CA HIS A 71 -8.27 -1.05 2.17
C HIS A 71 -9.45 -1.24 3.12
N SER A 72 -9.77 -0.24 3.96
CA SER A 72 -10.89 -0.34 4.90
C SER A 72 -12.26 -0.30 4.21
N GLU A 73 -12.34 0.35 3.05
CA GLU A 73 -13.55 0.42 2.20
C GLU A 73 -13.76 -0.83 1.33
N LEU A 74 -12.76 -1.72 1.21
CA LEU A 74 -12.91 -2.97 0.46
C LEU A 74 -14.01 -3.87 1.07
N PRO A 75 -14.78 -4.58 0.23
CA PRO A 75 -15.65 -5.66 0.69
C PRO A 75 -14.87 -6.72 1.47
N GLU A 76 -15.51 -7.37 2.44
CA GLU A 76 -14.87 -8.40 3.29
C GLU A 76 -14.21 -9.53 2.48
N ALA A 77 -14.90 -10.01 1.43
CA ALA A 77 -14.37 -11.03 0.54
C ALA A 77 -13.11 -10.58 -0.23
N GLU A 78 -12.98 -9.28 -0.52
CA GLU A 78 -11.77 -8.73 -1.16
C GLU A 78 -10.65 -8.50 -0.14
N ARG A 79 -10.97 -8.12 1.09
CA ARG A 79 -9.98 -8.02 2.18
C ARG A 79 -9.37 -9.38 2.52
N GLU A 80 -10.17 -10.44 2.59
CA GLU A 80 -9.62 -11.79 2.85
C GLU A 80 -8.75 -12.26 1.68
N LYS A 81 -9.14 -12.00 0.42
CA LYS A 81 -8.27 -12.28 -0.73
C LYS A 81 -6.96 -11.49 -0.69
N LEU A 82 -7.02 -10.22 -0.28
CA LEU A 82 -5.84 -9.37 -0.12
C LEU A 82 -4.89 -9.96 0.95
N LYS A 83 -5.45 -10.39 2.07
CA LYS A 83 -4.72 -11.00 3.17
C LYS A 83 -4.12 -12.34 2.78
N GLU A 84 -4.86 -13.19 2.05
CA GLU A 84 -4.35 -14.44 1.46
C GLU A 84 -3.18 -14.15 0.51
N ALA A 85 -3.32 -13.19 -0.39
CA ALA A 85 -2.26 -12.80 -1.32
C ALA A 85 -1.00 -12.31 -0.60
N VAL A 86 -1.13 -11.56 0.50
CA VAL A 86 0.00 -11.18 1.36
C VAL A 86 0.65 -12.41 2.01
N MET A 87 -0.15 -13.35 2.55
CA MET A 87 0.35 -14.59 3.17
C MET A 87 1.02 -15.54 2.17
N GLU A 88 0.54 -15.58 0.92
CA GLU A 88 1.09 -16.42 -0.17
C GLU A 88 2.39 -15.87 -0.78
N GLY A 89 2.92 -14.78 -0.24
CA GLY A 89 4.22 -14.26 -0.65
C GLY A 89 4.16 -13.27 -1.81
N LYS A 90 3.01 -12.65 -2.12
CA LYS A 90 2.98 -11.32 -2.78
C LYS A 90 3.44 -10.23 -1.80
N SER A 91 4.52 -10.52 -1.10
CA SER A 91 4.91 -9.92 0.15
C SER A 91 5.08 -8.42 0.02
N LEU A 92 4.51 -7.70 0.99
CA LEU A 92 4.84 -6.31 1.31
C LEU A 92 6.05 -6.25 2.26
N ASP A 93 6.69 -7.39 2.55
CA ASP A 93 7.71 -7.48 3.60
C ASP A 93 9.06 -6.90 3.14
N ARG A 94 9.08 -5.58 2.97
CA ARG A 94 10.29 -4.76 2.97
C ARG A 94 10.54 -4.16 4.36
N SER A 95 9.92 -4.74 5.39
CA SER A 95 10.01 -4.25 6.77
C SER A 95 11.45 -4.27 7.29
N GLY A 96 12.25 -5.25 6.87
CA GLY A 96 13.68 -5.32 7.17
C GLY A 96 14.50 -4.19 6.54
N GLU A 97 14.24 -3.85 5.28
CA GLU A 97 14.92 -2.75 4.58
C GLU A 97 14.54 -1.40 5.21
N MET A 98 13.25 -1.17 5.42
CA MET A 98 12.75 0.02 6.09
C MET A 98 13.31 0.14 7.52
N GLY A 99 13.31 -0.95 8.29
CA GLY A 99 13.85 -0.99 9.65
C GLY A 99 15.34 -0.66 9.70
N LYS A 100 16.12 -1.17 8.74
CA LYS A 100 17.56 -0.88 8.61
C LYS A 100 17.80 0.61 8.34
N GLU A 101 17.07 1.21 7.41
CA GLU A 101 17.26 2.63 7.08
C GLU A 101 16.79 3.55 8.22
N LEU A 102 15.67 3.22 8.87
CA LEU A 102 15.24 3.92 10.08
C LEU A 102 16.29 3.83 11.20
N ALA A 103 16.89 2.65 11.43
CA ALA A 103 17.97 2.49 12.39
C ALA A 103 19.20 3.33 12.03
N ARG A 104 19.59 3.35 10.75
CA ARG A 104 20.71 4.19 10.27
C ARG A 104 20.46 5.68 10.51
N LEU A 105 19.27 6.17 10.19
CA LEU A 105 18.91 7.57 10.32
C LEU A 105 18.79 8.02 11.77
N THR A 106 18.25 7.15 12.63
CA THR A 106 18.09 7.43 14.07
C THR A 106 19.41 7.32 14.85
N ALA A 107 20.40 6.59 14.34
CA ALA A 107 21.75 6.57 14.89
C ALA A 107 22.50 7.91 14.74
N ASN A 108 22.05 8.78 13.83
CA ASN A 108 22.56 10.16 13.72
C ASN A 108 21.58 11.14 14.41
N PRO A 109 21.94 11.72 15.56
CA PRO A 109 21.03 12.56 16.34
C PRO A 109 20.60 13.84 15.62
N GLU A 110 21.44 14.42 14.76
CA GLU A 110 21.11 15.64 14.02
C GLU A 110 20.08 15.37 12.91
N ILE A 111 20.25 14.25 12.19
CA ILE A 111 19.29 13.80 11.19
C ILE A 111 17.98 13.40 11.87
N ALA A 112 18.06 12.65 12.98
CA ALA A 112 16.89 12.19 13.73
C ALA A 112 16.01 13.35 14.22
N GLN A 113 16.61 14.44 14.72
CA GLN A 113 15.87 15.62 15.17
C GLN A 113 15.02 16.26 14.07
N VAL A 114 15.49 16.23 12.82
CA VAL A 114 14.75 16.74 11.66
C VAL A 114 13.69 15.73 11.20
N LEU A 115 14.06 14.45 11.16
CA LEU A 115 13.26 13.42 10.51
C LEU A 115 12.10 12.90 11.38
N LEU A 116 12.30 12.76 12.69
CA LEU A 116 11.33 12.15 13.60
C LEU A 116 9.93 12.81 13.55
N PRO A 117 9.80 14.15 13.54
CA PRO A 117 8.50 14.80 13.37
C PRO A 117 7.80 14.47 12.05
N ALA A 118 8.55 14.26 10.97
CA ALA A 118 7.99 13.85 9.68
C ALA A 118 7.56 12.38 9.71
N LEU A 119 8.35 11.51 10.33
CA LEU A 119 8.03 10.08 10.47
C LEU A 119 6.80 9.83 11.36
N GLN A 120 6.59 10.62 12.42
CA GLN A 120 5.39 10.53 13.25
C GLN A 120 4.09 10.76 12.46
N LYS A 121 4.16 11.53 11.37
CA LYS A 121 3.00 11.78 10.47
C LYS A 121 2.71 10.61 9.53
N LEU A 122 3.61 9.61 9.43
CA LEU A 122 3.40 8.37 8.69
C LEU A 122 2.68 7.30 9.53
N GLY A 123 2.76 7.40 10.87
CA GLY A 123 2.06 6.47 11.77
C GLY A 123 0.54 6.63 11.71
N PRO A 124 -0.22 5.63 12.19
CA PRO A 124 -1.67 5.74 12.34
C PRO A 124 -1.99 6.93 13.26
N GLN A 125 -2.84 7.84 12.77
CA GLN A 125 -3.34 9.02 13.49
C GLN A 125 -4.76 8.74 13.99
#